data_AF-A0A6I3IXZ2-F1
#
_entry.id   AF-A0A6I3IXZ2-F1
#
_cell.length_a   1.000
_cell.length_b   1.000
_cell.length_c   1.000
_cell.angle_alpha   90.00
_cell.angle_beta   90.00
_cell.angle_gamma   90.00
#
_symmetry.space_group_name_H-M   'P 1'
#
loop_
_entity.id
_entity.type
_entity.pdbx_description
1 polymer ?
#
loop_
_entity_poly.entity_id
_entity_poly.type
_entity_poly.pdbx_seq_one_letter_code
_entity_poly.pdbx_strand_id
1 'polypeptide(L)'
;MTEADPTNKPQVDRREIWDAAQMMEARSLNHDLLLWQAPALAMTAQAFLFTIALGADVSRLARGISSCLAFIISCMSVLLMQRHYIYMRAERREIARLERVLGIDRPVVGGWYERKILMPYVWMACLALIGLTALALFVIAIIWPIWLVGVSPKGG
;
A
#
# COMPACT_ATOMS: atom_id res chain seq x y z
N MET A 1 54.66 -13.41 -2.72
CA MET A 1 53.43 -13.98 -2.12
C MET A 1 53.34 -13.39 -0.73
N THR A 2 52.60 -12.29 -0.59
CA THR A 2 52.52 -11.54 0.67
C THR A 2 51.42 -12.18 1.52
N GLU A 3 51.80 -12.68 2.68
CA GLU A 3 50.94 -13.33 3.67
C GLU A 3 49.93 -12.30 4.19
N ALA A 4 48.63 -12.57 3.99
CA ALA A 4 47.57 -11.68 4.46
C ALA A 4 47.43 -11.81 5.98
N ASP A 5 47.78 -10.75 6.71
CA ASP A 5 47.63 -10.64 8.15
C ASP A 5 46.14 -10.83 8.56
N PRO A 6 45.80 -11.90 9.32
CA PRO A 6 44.43 -12.19 9.73
C PRO A 6 43.89 -11.23 10.79
N THR A 7 44.71 -10.31 11.32
CA THR A 7 44.33 -9.32 12.33
C THR A 7 44.00 -7.95 11.76
N ASN A 8 44.25 -7.73 10.46
CA ASN A 8 43.91 -6.51 9.76
C ASN A 8 42.40 -6.46 9.48
N LYS A 9 41.62 -6.01 10.47
CA LYS A 9 40.22 -5.66 10.25
C LYS A 9 40.20 -4.48 9.28
N PRO A 10 39.47 -4.57 8.15
CA PRO A 10 39.37 -3.44 7.24
C PRO A 10 38.87 -2.23 8.04
N GLN A 11 39.72 -1.20 8.17
CA GLN A 11 39.29 0.07 8.75
C GLN A 11 38.34 0.71 7.73
N VAL A 12 37.06 0.40 7.86
CA VAL A 12 36.01 1.00 7.03
C VAL A 12 35.97 2.48 7.38
N ASP A 13 36.29 3.34 6.41
CA ASP A 13 36.29 4.79 6.61
C ASP A 13 34.86 5.23 6.96
N ARG A 14 34.75 6.10 7.96
CA ARG A 14 33.46 6.62 8.43
C ARG A 14 32.68 7.27 7.29
N ARG A 15 33.37 7.88 6.33
CA ARG A 15 32.75 8.51 5.14
C ARG A 15 32.05 7.49 4.25
N GLU A 16 32.67 6.34 4.00
CA GLU A 16 32.07 5.27 3.20
C GLU A 16 30.79 4.71 3.84
N ILE A 17 30.76 4.65 5.18
CA ILE A 17 29.57 4.22 5.94
C ILE A 17 28.45 5.26 5.79
N TRP A 18 28.76 6.55 5.85
CA TRP A 18 27.77 7.62 5.63
C TRP A 18 27.25 7.62 4.20
N ASP A 19 28.10 7.43 3.20
CA ASP A 19 27.71 7.36 1.79
C ASP A 19 26.80 6.14 1.54
N ALA A 20 27.16 4.98 2.09
CA ALA A 20 26.32 3.79 2.02
C ALA A 20 24.97 3.98 2.73
N ALA A 21 24.96 4.60 3.91
CA ALA A 21 23.72 4.92 4.63
C ALA A 21 22.82 5.87 3.84
N GLN A 22 23.39 6.92 3.23
CA GLN A 22 22.65 7.86 2.39
C GLN A 22 22.08 7.20 1.13
N MET A 23 22.81 6.30 0.48
CA MET A 23 22.30 5.54 -0.67
C MET A 23 21.11 4.64 -0.27
N MET A 24 21.18 4.00 0.89
CA MET A 24 20.09 3.17 1.42
C MET A 24 18.86 4.01 1.79
N GLU A 25 19.05 5.18 2.41
CA GLU A 25 17.97 6.11 2.69
C GLU A 25 17.33 6.66 1.41
N ALA A 26 18.13 7.06 0.42
CA ALA A 26 17.63 7.56 -0.86
C ALA A 26 16.76 6.50 -1.58
N ARG A 27 17.18 5.23 -1.55
CA ARG A 27 16.39 4.12 -2.09
C ARG A 27 15.06 3.96 -1.33
N SER A 28 15.11 4.03 0.00
CA SER A 28 13.95 3.89 0.86
C SER A 28 12.95 5.02 0.62
N LEU A 29 13.42 6.26 0.49
CA LEU A 29 12.59 7.43 0.19
C LEU A 29 11.89 7.32 -1.16
N ASN A 30 12.60 6.83 -2.19
CA ASN A 30 12.02 6.66 -3.51
C ASN A 30 10.93 5.56 -3.52
N HIS A 31 11.12 4.51 -2.72
CA HIS A 31 10.10 3.49 -2.48
C HIS A 31 8.90 4.03 -1.69
N ASP A 32 9.13 4.82 -0.65
CA ASP A 32 8.09 5.46 0.15
C ASP A 32 7.23 6.41 -0.71
N LEU A 33 7.82 7.16 -1.64
CA LEU A 33 7.06 8.03 -2.55
C LEU A 33 6.05 7.26 -3.40
N LEU A 34 6.49 6.15 -4.02
CA LEU A 34 5.61 5.29 -4.81
C LEU A 34 4.53 4.63 -3.93
N LEU A 35 4.88 4.30 -2.68
CA LEU A 35 3.98 3.73 -1.70
C LEU A 35 2.80 4.65 -1.40
N TRP A 36 3.04 5.95 -1.22
CA TRP A 36 1.99 6.91 -0.87
C TRP A 36 1.17 7.38 -2.08
N GLN A 37 1.68 7.21 -3.30
CA GLN A 37 0.94 7.55 -4.52
C GLN A 37 -0.13 6.51 -4.89
N ALA A 38 0.15 5.22 -4.76
CA ALA A 38 -0.79 4.17 -5.16
C ALA A 38 -2.14 4.20 -4.39
N PRO A 39 -2.20 4.45 -3.07
CA PRO A 39 -3.46 4.59 -2.33
C PRO A 39 -4.26 5.81 -2.77
N ALA A 40 -3.61 6.93 -3.07
CA ALA A 40 -4.29 8.14 -3.55
C ALA A 40 -4.97 7.91 -4.91
N LEU A 41 -4.27 7.25 -5.84
CA LEU A 41 -4.84 6.83 -7.11
C LEU A 41 -6.00 5.83 -6.94
N ALA A 42 -5.85 4.87 -6.01
CA ALA A 42 -6.90 3.90 -5.73
C ALA A 42 -8.18 4.56 -5.18
N MET A 43 -8.06 5.47 -4.22
CA MET A 43 -9.22 6.21 -3.70
C MET A 43 -9.87 7.08 -4.77
N THR A 44 -9.08 7.67 -5.67
CA THR A 44 -9.59 8.47 -6.79
C THR A 44 -10.37 7.61 -7.77
N ALA A 45 -9.83 6.44 -8.14
CA ALA A 45 -10.52 5.48 -9.00
C ALA A 45 -11.81 4.96 -8.34
N GLN A 46 -11.80 4.71 -7.04
CA GLN A 46 -12.99 4.28 -6.30
C GLN A 46 -14.06 5.37 -6.24
N ALA A 47 -13.70 6.62 -5.98
CA ALA A 47 -14.65 7.73 -6.00
C ALA A 47 -15.31 7.91 -7.37
N PHE A 48 -14.53 7.74 -8.45
CA PHE A 48 -15.04 7.79 -9.82
C PHE A 48 -16.02 6.64 -10.10
N LEU A 49 -15.67 5.42 -9.73
CA LEU A 49 -16.54 4.24 -9.93
C LEU A 49 -17.80 4.30 -9.08
N PHE A 50 -17.73 4.82 -7.85
CA PHE A 50 -18.92 5.06 -7.02
C PHE A 50 -19.82 6.12 -7.61
N THR A 51 -19.26 7.19 -8.19
CA THR A 51 -20.05 8.23 -8.86
C THR A 51 -20.86 7.61 -10.02
N ILE A 52 -20.26 6.71 -10.80
CA ILE A 52 -20.97 5.97 -11.85
C ILE A 52 -22.02 5.03 -11.25
N ALA A 53 -21.67 4.29 -10.20
CA ALA A 53 -22.59 3.35 -9.57
C ALA A 53 -23.85 4.04 -8.98
N LEU A 54 -23.69 5.26 -8.46
CA LEU A 54 -24.76 6.05 -7.82
C LEU A 54 -25.53 6.94 -8.81
N GLY A 55 -25.09 7.10 -10.05
CA GLY A 55 -25.77 7.93 -11.06
C GLY A 55 -27.19 7.45 -11.33
N ALA A 56 -28.16 8.37 -11.36
CA ALA A 56 -29.60 8.06 -11.46
C ALA A 56 -29.99 7.42 -12.81
N ASP A 57 -29.33 7.81 -13.91
CA ASP A 57 -29.60 7.34 -15.29
C ASP A 57 -28.67 6.19 -15.75
N VAL A 58 -27.90 5.60 -14.84
CA VAL A 58 -26.89 4.60 -15.20
C VAL A 58 -27.52 3.21 -15.36
N SER A 59 -27.21 2.55 -16.48
CA SER A 59 -27.69 1.21 -16.79
C SER A 59 -27.24 0.19 -15.73
N ARG A 60 -28.07 -0.84 -15.49
CA ARG A 60 -27.81 -1.87 -14.46
C ARG A 60 -26.46 -2.56 -14.64
N LEU A 61 -26.06 -2.80 -15.89
CA LEU A 61 -24.77 -3.38 -16.23
C LEU A 61 -23.62 -2.46 -15.83
N ALA A 62 -23.74 -1.15 -16.08
CA ALA A 62 -22.72 -0.19 -15.70
C ALA A 62 -22.56 -0.09 -14.17
N ARG A 63 -23.65 -0.17 -13.39
CA ARG A 63 -23.58 -0.23 -11.91
C ARG A 63 -22.88 -1.50 -11.40
N GLY A 64 -23.23 -2.66 -11.95
CA GLY A 64 -22.63 -3.94 -11.59
C GLY A 64 -21.14 -4.00 -11.92
N ILE A 65 -20.77 -3.56 -13.13
CA ILE A 65 -19.37 -3.50 -13.58
C ILE A 65 -18.56 -2.52 -12.71
N SER A 66 -19.11 -1.32 -12.42
CA SER A 66 -18.40 -0.31 -11.62
C SER A 66 -18.17 -0.79 -10.18
N SER A 67 -19.17 -1.43 -9.57
CA SER A 67 -19.07 -1.96 -8.20
C SER A 67 -18.08 -3.13 -8.12
N CYS A 68 -18.09 -4.02 -9.11
CA CYS A 68 -17.12 -5.11 -9.23
C CYS A 68 -15.69 -4.57 -9.39
N LEU A 69 -15.49 -3.58 -10.26
CA LEU A 69 -14.18 -2.98 -10.48
C LEU A 69 -13.67 -2.23 -9.24
N ALA A 70 -14.56 -1.53 -8.52
CA ALA A 70 -14.22 -0.85 -7.26
C ALA A 70 -13.78 -1.84 -6.18
N PHE A 71 -14.41 -3.02 -6.12
CA PHE A 71 -14.00 -4.12 -5.23
C PHE A 71 -12.62 -4.67 -5.62
N ILE A 72 -12.39 -4.95 -6.90
CA ILE A 72 -11.10 -5.45 -7.40
C ILE A 72 -9.97 -4.46 -7.07
N ILE A 73 -10.19 -3.17 -7.33
CA ILE A 73 -9.21 -2.11 -7.02
C ILE A 73 -8.91 -2.09 -5.52
N SER A 74 -9.93 -2.21 -4.66
CA SER A 74 -9.73 -2.29 -3.21
C SER A 74 -8.84 -3.47 -2.81
N CYS A 75 -9.14 -4.66 -3.34
CA CYS A 75 -8.36 -5.86 -3.08
C CYS A 75 -6.91 -5.72 -3.56
N MET A 76 -6.70 -5.17 -4.76
CA MET A 76 -5.35 -4.93 -5.29
C MET A 76 -4.56 -3.95 -4.42
N SER A 77 -5.19 -2.86 -3.96
CA SER A 77 -4.56 -1.88 -3.08
C SER A 77 -4.19 -2.48 -1.72
N VAL A 78 -5.06 -3.30 -1.12
CA VAL A 78 -4.75 -4.01 0.13
C VAL A 78 -3.58 -4.98 -0.08
N LEU A 79 -3.61 -5.77 -1.15
CA LEU A 79 -2.54 -6.75 -1.44
C LEU A 79 -1.19 -6.07 -1.66
N LEU A 80 -1.17 -4.94 -2.39
CA LEU A 80 0.03 -4.15 -2.63
C LEU A 80 0.62 -3.63 -1.31
N MET A 81 -0.24 -3.07 -0.45
CA MET A 81 0.16 -2.54 0.85
C MET A 81 0.70 -3.65 1.77
N GLN A 82 0.04 -4.81 1.79
CA GLN A 82 0.46 -5.96 2.60
C GLN A 82 1.79 -6.53 2.13
N ARG A 83 1.98 -6.69 0.81
CA ARG A 83 3.24 -7.17 0.23
C ARG A 83 4.38 -6.22 0.56
N HIS A 84 4.14 -4.91 0.46
CA HIS A 84 5.15 -3.91 0.82
C HIS A 84 5.49 -3.93 2.32
N TYR A 85 4.50 -4.12 3.19
CA TYR A 85 4.73 -4.28 4.62
C TYR A 85 5.67 -5.46 4.95
N ILE A 86 5.55 -6.57 4.21
CA ILE A 86 6.43 -7.73 4.35
C ILE A 86 7.86 -7.38 3.91
N TYR A 87 8.04 -6.71 2.77
CA TYR A 87 9.36 -6.30 2.29
C TYR A 87 10.05 -5.35 3.25
N MET A 88 9.35 -4.32 3.75
CA MET A 88 9.88 -3.44 4.78
C MET A 88 10.33 -4.21 6.03
N ARG A 89 9.55 -5.19 6.49
CA ARG A 89 9.94 -6.03 7.64
C ARG A 89 11.15 -6.91 7.36
N ALA A 90 11.35 -7.35 6.12
CA ALA A 90 12.51 -8.16 5.74
C ALA A 90 13.77 -7.28 5.65
N GLU A 91 13.68 -6.12 5.00
CA GLU A 91 14.77 -5.16 4.88
C GLU A 91 15.25 -4.66 6.25
N ARG A 92 14.31 -4.36 7.17
CA ARG A 92 14.64 -4.01 8.56
C ARG A 92 15.45 -5.09 9.27
N ARG A 93 15.11 -6.37 9.04
CA ARG A 93 15.84 -7.49 9.66
C ARG A 93 17.26 -7.58 9.14
N GLU A 94 17.46 -7.31 7.85
CA GLU A 94 18.79 -7.34 7.25
C GLU A 94 19.64 -6.15 7.71
N ILE A 95 19.07 -4.95 7.78
CA ILE A 95 19.78 -3.77 8.30
C ILE A 95 20.17 -3.99 9.77
N ALA A 96 19.25 -4.45 10.61
CA ALA A 96 19.54 -4.76 12.02
C ALA A 96 20.56 -5.90 12.20
N ARG A 97 20.73 -6.76 11.19
CA ARG A 97 21.77 -7.79 11.16
C ARG A 97 23.12 -7.16 10.77
N LEU A 98 23.15 -6.32 9.74
CA LEU A 98 24.36 -5.60 9.29
C LEU A 98 24.89 -4.66 10.37
N GLU A 99 24.03 -3.89 11.04
CA GLU A 99 24.41 -3.01 12.17
C GLU A 99 25.10 -3.79 13.28
N ARG A 100 24.60 -4.99 13.61
CA ARG A 100 25.21 -5.89 14.60
C ARG A 100 26.56 -6.44 14.16
N VAL A 101 26.70 -6.81 12.89
CA VAL A 101 27.97 -7.32 12.33
C VAL A 101 29.04 -6.21 12.29
N LEU A 102 28.63 -4.97 12.02
CA LEU A 102 29.51 -3.80 11.95
C LEU A 102 29.83 -3.19 13.34
N GLY A 103 29.22 -3.69 14.42
CA GLY A 103 29.48 -3.21 15.78
C GLY A 103 28.99 -1.77 16.02
N ILE A 104 27.93 -1.35 15.34
CA ILE A 104 27.37 0.00 15.48
C ILE A 104 26.48 0.05 16.72
N ASP A 105 26.96 0.65 17.82
CA ASP A 105 26.28 0.74 19.13
C ASP A 105 25.03 1.63 19.15
N ARG A 106 24.82 2.46 18.12
CA ARG A 106 23.65 3.33 17.99
C ARG A 106 22.87 2.94 16.74
N PRO A 107 21.67 2.34 16.86
CA PRO A 107 20.89 1.94 15.70
C PRO A 107 20.57 3.20 14.89
N VAL A 108 21.03 3.25 13.63
CA VAL A 108 20.76 4.37 12.72
C VAL A 108 19.25 4.48 12.48
N VAL A 109 18.55 3.35 12.58
CA VAL A 109 17.11 3.20 12.27
C VAL A 109 16.21 3.28 13.53
N GLY A 110 16.75 3.51 14.73
CA GLY A 110 16.11 3.10 15.99
C GLY A 110 14.97 3.96 16.59
N GLY A 111 14.78 5.23 16.22
CA GLY A 111 13.89 6.13 17.01
C GLY A 111 12.59 6.56 16.33
N TRP A 112 12.66 7.01 15.09
CA TRP A 112 11.53 7.64 14.40
C TRP A 112 10.61 6.63 13.67
N TYR A 113 11.09 5.40 13.46
CA TYR A 113 10.48 4.43 12.55
C TYR A 113 9.55 3.41 13.21
N GLU A 114 9.51 3.34 14.55
CA GLU A 114 8.54 2.53 15.31
C GLU A 114 7.14 3.16 15.39
N ARG A 115 7.02 4.50 15.33
CA ARG A 115 5.69 5.16 15.33
C ARG A 115 4.93 5.02 14.00
N LYS A 116 5.63 4.79 12.88
CA LYS A 116 5.01 4.65 11.55
C LYS A 116 4.31 3.30 11.32
N ILE A 117 4.40 2.34 12.25
CA ILE A 117 3.90 0.96 12.07
C ILE A 117 2.36 0.90 12.14
N LEU A 118 1.70 1.84 12.83
CA LEU A 118 0.23 1.90 12.94
C LEU A 118 -0.45 2.40 11.65
N MET A 119 0.21 3.30 10.93
CA MET A 119 -0.33 3.97 9.74
C MET A 119 -0.77 3.02 8.60
N PRO A 120 0.00 1.97 8.22
CA PRO A 120 -0.43 1.05 7.17
C PRO A 120 -1.67 0.22 7.54
N TYR A 121 -1.88 -0.09 8.83
CA TYR A 121 -3.06 -0.85 9.25
C TYR A 121 -4.35 -0.03 9.14
N VAL A 122 -4.30 1.26 9.49
CA VAL A 122 -5.44 2.17 9.32
C VAL A 122 -5.83 2.29 7.84
N TRP A 123 -4.83 2.38 6.96
CA TRP A 123 -5.05 2.41 5.52
C TRP A 123 -5.67 1.12 4.97
N MET A 124 -5.13 -0.04 5.37
CA MET A 124 -5.70 -1.33 4.98
C MET A 124 -7.14 -1.50 5.48
N ALA A 125 -7.46 -1.03 6.69
CA ALA A 125 -8.81 -1.07 7.23
C ALA A 125 -9.78 -0.18 6.45
N CYS A 126 -9.41 1.05 6.11
CA CYS A 126 -10.23 1.92 5.26
C CYS A 126 -10.48 1.31 3.88
N LEU A 127 -9.44 0.81 3.20
CA LEU A 127 -9.58 0.16 1.90
C LEU A 127 -10.45 -1.10 1.98
N ALA A 128 -10.30 -1.90 3.03
CA ALA A 128 -11.16 -3.07 3.24
C ALA A 128 -12.63 -2.68 3.42
N LEU A 129 -12.91 -1.62 4.19
CA LEU A 129 -14.26 -1.13 4.44
C LEU A 129 -14.91 -0.58 3.16
N ILE A 130 -14.16 0.15 2.34
CA ILE A 130 -14.64 0.63 1.03
C ILE A 130 -14.91 -0.56 0.10
N GLY A 131 -14.03 -1.57 0.08
CA GLY A 131 -14.23 -2.79 -0.70
C GLY A 131 -15.49 -3.54 -0.28
N LEU A 132 -15.72 -3.71 1.02
CA LEU A 132 -16.95 -4.32 1.56
C LEU A 132 -18.21 -3.53 1.14
N THR A 133 -18.12 -2.21 1.11
CA THR A 133 -19.21 -1.34 0.65
C THR A 133 -19.50 -1.55 -0.85
N ALA A 134 -18.46 -1.66 -1.67
CA ALA A 134 -18.60 -1.97 -3.10
C ALA A 134 -19.20 -3.37 -3.33
N LEU A 135 -18.79 -4.35 -2.53
CA LEU A 135 -19.35 -5.70 -2.55
C LEU A 135 -20.83 -5.70 -2.18
N ALA A 136 -21.22 -4.99 -1.12
CA ALA A 136 -22.62 -4.86 -0.72
C ALA A 136 -23.46 -4.25 -1.84
N LEU A 137 -22.98 -3.19 -2.50
CA LEU A 137 -23.66 -2.58 -3.64
C LEU A 137 -23.78 -3.53 -4.84
N PHE A 138 -22.74 -4.32 -5.11
CA PHE A 138 -22.78 -5.36 -6.13
C PHE A 138 -23.84 -6.42 -5.83
N VAL A 139 -23.90 -6.90 -4.58
CA VAL A 139 -24.91 -7.88 -4.14
C VAL A 139 -26.32 -7.30 -4.24
N ILE A 140 -26.53 -6.06 -3.79
CA ILE A 140 -27.83 -5.36 -3.90
C ILE A 140 -28.24 -5.22 -5.37
N ALA A 141 -27.31 -4.87 -6.26
CA ALA A 141 -27.58 -4.75 -7.69
C ALA A 141 -28.02 -6.08 -8.33
N ILE A 142 -27.56 -7.22 -7.79
CA ILE A 142 -27.95 -8.57 -8.24
C ILE A 142 -29.29 -9.00 -7.64
N ILE A 143 -29.49 -8.82 -6.33
CA ILE A 143 -30.63 -9.38 -5.57
C ILE A 143 -31.90 -8.54 -5.74
N TRP A 144 -31.79 -7.21 -5.78
CA TRP A 144 -32.93 -6.30 -5.89
C TRP A 144 -32.92 -5.50 -7.21
N PRO A 145 -33.03 -6.16 -8.37
CA PRO A 145 -33.01 -5.49 -9.67
C PRO A 145 -34.26 -4.63 -9.93
N ILE A 146 -35.30 -4.77 -9.11
CA ILE A 146 -36.66 -4.26 -9.36
C ILE A 146 -36.93 -2.87 -8.74
N TRP A 147 -36.29 -2.50 -7.64
CA TRP A 147 -36.52 -1.19 -6.99
C TRP A 147 -35.77 -0.02 -7.64
N LEU A 148 -34.84 -0.30 -8.56
CA LEU A 148 -34.05 0.70 -9.29
C LEU A 148 -34.59 0.99 -10.70
N VAL A 149 -35.64 0.31 -11.13
CA VAL A 149 -36.46 0.78 -12.23
C VAL A 149 -37.46 1.73 -11.61
N GLY A 150 -37.28 3.03 -11.85
CA GLY A 150 -38.41 3.94 -11.73
C GLY A 150 -39.55 3.34 -12.54
N VAL A 151 -40.59 2.88 -11.85
CA VAL A 151 -41.89 2.64 -12.47
C VAL A 151 -42.30 4.01 -12.99
N SER A 152 -41.94 4.32 -14.24
CA SER A 152 -42.58 5.39 -14.97
C SER A 152 -44.02 4.89 -15.16
N PRO A 153 -45.02 5.50 -14.48
CA PRO A 153 -46.39 5.18 -14.77
C PRO A 153 -46.58 5.60 -16.23
N LYS A 154 -46.83 4.62 -17.10
CA LYS A 154 -47.42 4.89 -18.40
C LYS A 154 -48.79 5.53 -18.15
N GLY A 155 -48.85 6.84 -18.10
CA GLY A 155 -50.04 7.63 -18.41
C GLY A 155 -49.63 8.61 -19.50
N GLY A 156 -50.35 8.78 -20.60
CA GLY A 156 -51.60 8.23 -21.11
C GLY A 156 -51.72 8.74 -22.54
#